data_AF-A0A0H5RUY6-F1
#
_entry.id   AF-A0A0H5RUY6-F1
#
_cell.length_a   1.000
_cell.length_b   1.000
_cell.length_c   1.000
_cell.angle_alpha   90.00
_cell.angle_beta   90.00
_cell.angle_gamma   90.00
#
_symmetry.space_group_name_H-M   'P 1'
#
loop_
_entity.id
_entity.type
_entity.pdbx_description
1 polymer ?
#
loop_
_entity_poly.entity_id
_entity_poly.type
_entity_poly.pdbx_seq_one_letter_code
_entity_poly.pdbx_strand_id
1 'polypeptide(L)'
;MEAAQAISLVTDWIRSRGLDYPTEGLAADRFDSGWSVYAPVEVDESDPMAFLDIPVGRSTFLVGDSGRIEEVSSSIPPQQARDQFSATERTAAPASGLADEAAFMAEFEKQFNTAAGDGPAAIADFTLVDPPQPESPSAAGAPSGDEAVAEEASRLLEPIAQQLASLGPAGWEEYTAEFAFTVSSQIAQLQFYAADRAGLVPVPQAIAELVQRQREVSARMSAGPWWRLLLNVTNRGEMAVNYDYGDEPFPEDQLVTPEYYRDDLEAYPRSHLPVWLAAYVAGPEAQGRDPRTAAQAAAADSAAGRTAVATDEIPPLPELLARWATLSAAYAGAGSDWGPRIFPGYAWFESDRRSGATLYLLPGDRAVLSGGKWNSALLDAAYNGGKPLPDLYSGAPAWVNDSVLNTRNRNGLLSFCFWWANGRWYRGGSDTSGELEAALPAIWTPDATAAAMAAQTGSVATDQCRALLAAATRGSVSFDDVSPLFADLPEAELDVAVNQLSLAGLLAG
;
A
#
# COMPACT_ATOMS: atom_id res chain seq x y z
N MET A 1 -12.42 -0.82 -31.93
CA MET A 1 -13.13 -2.13 -31.87
C MET A 1 -14.62 -1.93 -32.17
N GLU A 2 -15.32 -2.89 -32.79
CA GLU A 2 -16.77 -2.83 -33.08
C GLU A 2 -17.63 -3.43 -31.94
N ALA A 3 -18.90 -3.00 -31.81
CA ALA A 3 -19.80 -3.42 -30.72
C ALA A 3 -19.98 -4.95 -30.61
N ALA A 4 -20.19 -5.62 -31.76
CA ALA A 4 -20.34 -7.09 -31.80
C ALA A 4 -19.06 -7.81 -31.35
N GLN A 5 -17.89 -7.21 -31.60
CA GLN A 5 -16.60 -7.76 -31.20
C GLN A 5 -16.38 -7.62 -29.69
N ALA A 6 -16.77 -6.48 -29.09
CA ALA A 6 -16.74 -6.29 -27.65
C ALA A 6 -17.68 -7.26 -26.91
N ILE A 7 -18.89 -7.50 -27.45
CA ILE A 7 -19.84 -8.48 -26.91
C ILE A 7 -19.26 -9.91 -26.98
N SER A 8 -18.61 -10.27 -28.09
CA SER A 8 -17.96 -11.58 -28.24
C SER A 8 -16.83 -11.76 -27.22
N LEU A 9 -15.97 -10.75 -27.04
CA LEU A 9 -14.87 -10.77 -26.08
C LEU A 9 -15.36 -10.97 -24.64
N VAL A 10 -16.40 -10.24 -24.24
CA VAL A 10 -17.01 -10.39 -22.91
C VAL A 10 -17.67 -11.75 -22.74
N THR A 11 -18.34 -12.25 -23.77
CA THR A 11 -18.95 -13.59 -23.75
C THR A 11 -17.91 -14.70 -23.53
N ASP A 12 -16.78 -14.63 -24.23
CA ASP A 12 -15.69 -15.60 -24.06
C ASP A 12 -15.01 -15.45 -22.69
N TRP A 13 -14.85 -14.22 -22.21
CA TRP A 13 -14.32 -13.92 -20.87
C TRP A 13 -15.20 -14.49 -19.75
N ILE A 14 -16.52 -14.28 -19.81
CA ILE A 14 -17.51 -14.85 -18.87
C ILE A 14 -17.42 -16.38 -18.85
N ARG A 15 -17.37 -17.03 -20.03
CA ARG A 15 -17.28 -18.48 -20.15
C ARG A 15 -15.96 -19.04 -19.62
N SER A 16 -14.84 -18.40 -19.94
CA SER A 16 -13.51 -18.85 -19.52
C SER A 16 -13.33 -18.81 -18.00
N ARG A 17 -14.03 -17.91 -17.31
CA ARG A 17 -14.00 -17.74 -15.86
C ARG A 17 -15.14 -18.44 -15.14
N GLY A 18 -16.07 -19.07 -15.86
CA GLY A 18 -17.22 -19.78 -15.29
C GLY A 18 -18.15 -18.89 -14.49
N LEU A 19 -18.30 -17.62 -14.87
CA LEU A 19 -19.14 -16.66 -14.14
C LEU A 19 -20.63 -16.94 -14.41
N ASP A 20 -21.44 -16.83 -13.36
CA ASP A 20 -22.90 -16.94 -13.44
C ASP A 20 -23.52 -15.63 -13.97
N TYR A 21 -23.24 -15.31 -15.24
CA TYR A 21 -23.71 -14.11 -15.94
C TYR A 21 -24.25 -14.47 -17.33
N PRO A 22 -25.39 -13.89 -17.78
CA PRO A 22 -25.98 -14.24 -19.08
C PRO A 22 -25.06 -13.88 -20.25
N THR A 23 -24.87 -14.81 -21.18
CA THR A 23 -24.07 -14.58 -22.40
C THR A 23 -24.90 -14.27 -23.65
N GLU A 24 -26.23 -14.25 -23.54
CA GLU A 24 -27.14 -13.93 -24.63
C GLU A 24 -27.86 -12.60 -24.35
N GLY A 25 -28.17 -11.84 -25.40
CA GLY A 25 -28.93 -10.58 -25.29
C GLY A 25 -28.16 -9.39 -24.72
N LEU A 26 -26.82 -9.45 -24.67
CA LEU A 26 -25.97 -8.35 -24.19
C LEU A 26 -26.05 -7.11 -25.09
N ALA A 27 -26.03 -5.92 -24.48
CA ALA A 27 -25.90 -4.63 -25.15
C ALA A 27 -24.50 -4.04 -24.92
N ALA A 28 -24.05 -3.17 -25.83
CA ALA A 28 -22.75 -2.51 -25.75
C ALA A 28 -22.85 -1.02 -26.08
N ASP A 29 -22.45 -0.18 -25.14
CA ASP A 29 -22.41 1.29 -25.29
C ASP A 29 -20.99 1.80 -25.47
N ARG A 30 -20.77 2.67 -26.46
CA ARG A 30 -19.44 3.23 -26.75
C ARG A 30 -19.07 4.36 -25.76
N PHE A 31 -17.81 4.40 -25.35
CA PHE A 31 -17.19 5.56 -24.68
C PHE A 31 -15.76 5.81 -25.22
N ASP A 32 -15.11 6.88 -24.75
CA ASP A 32 -13.90 7.44 -25.37
C ASP A 32 -12.73 6.45 -25.54
N SER A 33 -12.59 5.46 -24.66
CA SER A 33 -11.50 4.47 -24.71
C SER A 33 -11.96 3.01 -24.87
N GLY A 34 -13.25 2.77 -25.14
CA GLY A 34 -13.77 1.40 -25.16
C GLY A 34 -15.30 1.24 -25.25
N TRP A 35 -15.79 0.09 -24.82
CA TRP A 35 -17.18 -0.32 -24.81
C TRP A 35 -17.63 -0.76 -23.42
N SER A 36 -18.84 -0.39 -23.03
CA SER A 36 -19.50 -0.83 -21.81
C SER A 36 -20.51 -1.91 -22.18
N VAL A 37 -20.24 -3.17 -21.84
CA VAL A 37 -21.07 -4.34 -22.17
C VAL A 37 -21.85 -4.81 -20.94
N TYR A 38 -23.15 -4.98 -21.07
CA TYR A 38 -24.04 -5.37 -19.97
C TYR A 38 -25.30 -6.08 -20.47
N ALA A 39 -25.95 -6.83 -19.58
CA ALA A 39 -27.28 -7.38 -19.83
C ALA A 39 -28.36 -6.30 -19.61
N PRO A 40 -29.14 -5.91 -20.64
CA PRO A 40 -30.23 -4.95 -20.49
C PRO A 40 -31.27 -5.42 -19.50
N VAL A 41 -31.89 -4.48 -18.80
CA VAL A 41 -32.99 -4.74 -17.88
C VAL A 41 -34.25 -4.23 -18.53
N GLU A 42 -35.14 -5.14 -18.92
CA GLU A 42 -36.50 -4.74 -19.27
C GLU A 42 -37.24 -4.44 -17.96
N VAL A 43 -37.50 -3.15 -17.72
CA VAL A 43 -38.34 -2.69 -16.63
C VAL A 43 -39.70 -2.36 -17.23
N ASP A 44 -40.77 -2.97 -16.71
CA ASP A 44 -42.12 -2.61 -17.11
C ASP A 44 -42.44 -1.22 -16.57
N GLU A 45 -42.34 -0.20 -17.43
CA GLU A 45 -42.60 1.20 -17.09
C GLU A 45 -44.04 1.47 -16.64
N SER A 46 -44.95 0.50 -16.82
CA SER A 46 -46.34 0.58 -16.35
C SER A 46 -46.53 0.15 -14.89
N ASP A 47 -45.52 -0.49 -14.27
CA ASP A 47 -45.53 -0.88 -12.86
C ASP A 47 -44.58 0.01 -12.01
N PRO A 48 -45.11 0.91 -11.16
CA PRO A 48 -44.32 1.79 -10.31
C PRO A 48 -43.51 1.06 -9.21
N MET A 49 -43.69 -0.25 -9.01
CA MET A 49 -42.93 -1.07 -8.07
C MET A 49 -41.84 -1.93 -8.73
N ALA A 50 -41.75 -1.95 -10.07
CA ALA A 50 -40.81 -2.77 -10.82
C ALA A 50 -39.32 -2.49 -10.50
N PHE A 51 -39.01 -1.35 -9.87
CA PHE A 51 -37.65 -1.02 -9.43
C PHE A 51 -37.14 -1.91 -8.28
N LEU A 52 -38.03 -2.56 -7.52
CA LEU A 52 -37.63 -3.49 -6.44
C LEU A 52 -37.13 -4.83 -6.98
N ASP A 53 -37.52 -5.17 -8.21
CA ASP A 53 -37.12 -6.41 -8.89
C ASP A 53 -35.86 -6.23 -9.73
N ILE A 54 -35.22 -5.06 -9.67
CA ILE A 54 -33.93 -4.75 -10.30
C ILE A 54 -32.82 -5.34 -9.41
N PRO A 55 -32.13 -6.43 -9.81
CA PRO A 55 -31.00 -6.94 -9.03
C PRO A 55 -29.94 -5.87 -8.77
N VAL A 56 -29.45 -5.83 -7.53
CA VAL A 56 -28.45 -4.86 -7.03
C VAL A 56 -27.06 -5.48 -7.10
N GLY A 57 -26.05 -4.69 -7.48
CA GLY A 57 -24.66 -5.17 -7.61
C GLY A 57 -24.40 -5.95 -8.90
N ARG A 58 -24.96 -5.48 -10.02
CA ARG A 58 -24.77 -6.16 -11.31
C ARG A 58 -23.42 -5.83 -11.90
N SER A 59 -22.82 -6.81 -12.56
CA SER A 59 -21.59 -6.61 -13.31
C SER A 59 -21.87 -5.87 -14.62
N THR A 60 -21.10 -4.82 -14.86
CA THR A 60 -20.91 -4.19 -16.17
C THR A 60 -19.48 -4.45 -16.60
N PHE A 61 -19.26 -4.82 -17.84
CA PHE A 61 -17.92 -5.12 -18.35
C PHE A 61 -17.42 -3.95 -19.20
N LEU A 62 -16.31 -3.34 -18.80
CA LEU A 62 -15.62 -2.32 -19.58
C LEU A 62 -14.57 -3.01 -20.45
N VAL A 63 -14.69 -2.82 -21.76
CA VAL A 63 -13.82 -3.42 -22.78
C VAL A 63 -13.05 -2.30 -23.46
N GLY A 64 -11.74 -2.25 -23.25
CA GLY A 64 -10.86 -1.28 -23.89
C GLY A 64 -10.71 -1.61 -25.38
N ASP A 65 -10.38 -0.60 -26.19
CA ASP A 65 -10.01 -0.85 -27.59
C ASP A 65 -8.75 -1.73 -27.73
N SER A 66 -7.94 -1.81 -26.67
CA SER A 66 -6.81 -2.73 -26.51
C SER A 66 -7.20 -4.20 -26.36
N GLY A 67 -8.47 -4.50 -26.07
CA GLY A 67 -8.95 -5.85 -25.73
C GLY A 67 -8.95 -6.15 -24.23
N ARG A 68 -8.50 -5.22 -23.37
CA ARG A 68 -8.60 -5.36 -21.91
C ARG A 68 -10.06 -5.39 -21.46
N ILE A 69 -10.41 -6.34 -20.60
CA ILE A 69 -11.75 -6.47 -20.02
C ILE A 69 -11.65 -6.30 -18.52
N GLU A 70 -12.45 -5.39 -17.97
CA GLU A 70 -12.57 -5.15 -16.54
C GLU A 70 -14.04 -5.27 -16.12
N GLU A 71 -14.28 -6.05 -15.08
CA GLU A 71 -15.60 -6.18 -14.47
C GLU A 71 -15.78 -5.10 -13.40
N VAL A 72 -16.82 -4.28 -13.55
CA VAL A 72 -17.16 -3.22 -12.59
C VAL A 72 -18.58 -3.41 -12.07
N SER A 73 -18.76 -3.16 -10.77
CA SER A 73 -20.08 -3.20 -10.14
C SER A 73 -20.94 -2.00 -10.57
N SER A 74 -22.22 -2.25 -10.83
CA SER A 74 -23.24 -1.22 -11.09
C SER A 74 -23.48 -0.26 -9.91
N SER A 75 -22.87 -0.52 -8.75
CA SER A 75 -22.86 0.40 -7.60
C SER A 75 -21.85 1.54 -7.74
N ILE A 76 -20.94 1.47 -8.72
CA ILE A 76 -20.01 2.55 -9.08
C ILE A 76 -20.69 3.40 -10.18
N PRO A 77 -20.75 4.74 -10.04
CA PRO A 77 -21.33 5.60 -11.08
C PRO A 77 -20.69 5.34 -12.46
N PRO A 78 -21.47 5.15 -13.54
CA PRO A 78 -20.94 4.73 -14.84
C PRO A 78 -19.86 5.66 -15.42
N GLN A 79 -19.98 6.97 -15.20
CA GLN A 79 -18.96 7.93 -15.65
C GLN A 79 -17.66 7.75 -14.86
N GLN A 80 -17.74 7.60 -13.53
CA GLN A 80 -16.57 7.40 -12.69
C GLN A 80 -15.84 6.09 -13.04
N ALA A 81 -16.57 5.00 -13.27
CA ALA A 81 -15.97 3.73 -13.69
C ALA A 81 -15.29 3.85 -15.07
N ARG A 82 -15.92 4.54 -16.02
CA ARG A 82 -15.35 4.79 -17.36
C ARG A 82 -14.12 5.70 -17.32
N ASP A 83 -14.12 6.71 -16.46
CA ASP A 83 -13.00 7.64 -16.31
C ASP A 83 -11.78 6.95 -15.69
N GLN A 84 -12.01 6.13 -14.66
CA GLN A 84 -10.99 5.29 -14.04
C GLN A 84 -10.43 4.28 -15.03
N PHE A 85 -11.31 3.53 -15.72
CA PHE A 85 -10.91 2.59 -16.76
C PHE A 85 -10.11 3.27 -17.88
N SER A 86 -10.54 4.46 -18.31
CA SER A 86 -9.86 5.25 -19.35
C SER A 86 -8.53 5.81 -18.90
N ALA A 87 -8.38 6.15 -17.62
CA ALA A 87 -7.09 6.54 -17.04
C ALA A 87 -6.14 5.34 -17.05
N THR A 88 -6.62 4.18 -16.62
CA THR A 88 -5.87 2.92 -16.63
C THR A 88 -5.60 2.41 -18.04
N GLU A 89 -6.48 2.59 -19.04
CA GLU A 89 -6.18 2.29 -20.45
C GLU A 89 -5.11 3.24 -21.02
N ARG A 90 -5.07 4.50 -20.57
CA ARG A 90 -4.03 5.45 -21.01
C ARG A 90 -2.66 5.17 -20.38
N THR A 91 -2.63 4.65 -19.15
CA THR A 91 -1.39 4.21 -18.50
C THR A 91 -0.98 2.78 -18.83
N ALA A 92 -1.93 1.91 -19.17
CA ALA A 92 -1.69 0.50 -19.48
C ALA A 92 -1.81 0.16 -20.98
N ALA A 93 -1.88 1.13 -21.89
CA ALA A 93 -1.74 0.88 -23.32
C ALA A 93 -0.25 0.74 -23.68
N PRO A 94 0.22 -0.50 -23.88
CA PRO A 94 0.97 -0.85 -25.07
C PRO A 94 0.12 -1.77 -25.96
N ALA A 95 -0.07 -1.32 -27.19
CA ALA A 95 0.24 -2.11 -28.37
C ALA A 95 -0.14 -3.60 -28.31
N SER A 96 -1.36 -3.92 -28.76
CA SER A 96 -1.88 -5.28 -28.81
C SER A 96 -1.02 -6.20 -29.72
N GLY A 97 -0.43 -7.24 -29.11
CA GLY A 97 -0.17 -8.56 -29.70
C GLY A 97 0.81 -8.67 -30.86
N LEU A 98 2.05 -9.08 -30.56
CA LEU A 98 3.09 -9.70 -31.43
C LEU A 98 3.53 -8.97 -32.72
N ALA A 99 2.72 -8.05 -33.26
CA ALA A 99 3.06 -7.16 -34.37
C ALA A 99 3.47 -5.76 -33.88
N ASP A 100 3.35 -5.50 -32.57
CA ASP A 100 3.36 -4.16 -32.00
C ASP A 100 4.51 -3.94 -30.99
N GLU A 101 5.30 -4.98 -30.65
CA GLU A 101 6.58 -4.79 -29.95
C GLU A 101 7.56 -4.00 -30.83
N ALA A 102 7.66 -4.32 -32.12
CA ALA A 102 8.52 -3.59 -33.04
C ALA A 102 8.06 -2.14 -33.27
N ALA A 103 6.74 -1.89 -33.24
CA ALA A 103 6.19 -0.55 -33.42
C ALA A 103 6.24 0.29 -32.14
N PHE A 104 6.01 -0.33 -30.96
CA PHE A 104 6.29 0.26 -29.65
C PHE A 104 7.77 0.59 -29.51
N MET A 105 8.66 -0.37 -29.81
CA MET A 105 10.12 -0.16 -29.81
C MET A 105 10.52 0.92 -30.81
N ALA A 106 9.92 0.98 -32.00
CA ALA A 106 10.21 2.02 -32.98
C ALA A 106 9.73 3.43 -32.55
N GLU A 107 8.55 3.55 -31.94
CA GLU A 107 8.06 4.84 -31.43
C GLU A 107 8.82 5.27 -30.17
N PHE A 108 9.15 4.31 -29.30
CA PHE A 108 10.03 4.52 -28.14
C PHE A 108 11.44 4.96 -28.58
N GLU A 109 12.08 4.24 -29.51
CA GLU A 109 13.36 4.61 -30.12
C GLU A 109 13.30 5.98 -30.78
N LYS A 110 12.20 6.32 -31.47
CA LYS A 110 12.03 7.64 -32.08
C LYS A 110 11.97 8.75 -31.03
N GLN A 111 11.24 8.54 -29.94
CA GLN A 111 11.19 9.49 -28.83
C GLN A 111 12.55 9.61 -28.13
N PHE A 112 13.32 8.52 -28.03
CA PHE A 112 14.65 8.47 -27.43
C PHE A 112 15.73 9.10 -28.35
N ASN A 113 15.76 8.77 -29.64
CA ASN A 113 16.76 9.22 -30.60
C ASN A 113 16.64 10.70 -30.99
N THR A 114 15.46 11.32 -30.83
CA THR A 114 15.25 12.75 -31.14
C THR A 114 16.09 13.69 -30.24
N ALA A 115 16.70 13.19 -29.15
CA ALA A 115 17.55 13.99 -28.28
C ALA A 115 18.88 13.33 -27.83
N ALA A 116 19.27 12.19 -28.39
CA ALA A 116 20.53 11.51 -28.06
C ALA A 116 21.55 11.59 -29.22
N GLY A 117 22.83 11.84 -28.90
CA GLY A 117 23.93 11.75 -29.86
C GLY A 117 24.41 10.29 -30.02
N ASP A 118 24.98 9.98 -31.19
CA ASP A 118 25.45 8.63 -31.57
C ASP A 118 26.38 8.01 -30.51
N GLY A 119 25.90 6.96 -29.83
CA GLY A 119 26.66 6.14 -28.88
C GLY A 119 26.47 4.64 -29.16
N PRO A 120 27.48 3.78 -28.89
CA PRO A 120 27.47 2.37 -29.32
C PRO A 120 26.50 1.49 -28.52
N ALA A 121 25.94 0.47 -29.20
CA ALA A 121 24.80 -0.33 -28.74
C ALA A 121 25.13 -1.76 -28.24
N ALA A 122 26.35 -2.06 -27.81
CA ALA A 122 26.69 -3.41 -27.34
C ALA A 122 27.70 -3.40 -26.19
N ILE A 123 27.31 -3.99 -25.05
CA ILE A 123 28.18 -4.27 -23.91
C ILE A 123 28.83 -5.63 -24.13
N ALA A 124 30.15 -5.70 -23.96
CA ALA A 124 30.95 -6.89 -24.25
C ALA A 124 31.11 -7.84 -23.05
N ASP A 125 30.95 -7.34 -21.83
CA ASP A 125 31.11 -8.10 -20.57
C ASP A 125 30.41 -7.36 -19.42
N PHE A 126 29.96 -8.08 -18.40
CA PHE A 126 29.33 -7.50 -17.21
C PHE A 126 30.14 -7.81 -15.95
N THR A 127 30.44 -6.77 -15.18
CA THR A 127 31.08 -6.87 -13.86
C THR A 127 30.04 -6.68 -12.77
N LEU A 128 29.87 -7.69 -11.91
CA LEU A 128 29.04 -7.57 -10.71
C LEU A 128 29.69 -6.54 -9.76
N VAL A 129 28.97 -5.49 -9.42
CA VAL A 129 29.38 -4.49 -8.43
C VAL A 129 28.54 -4.73 -7.18
N ASP A 130 29.17 -5.22 -6.12
CA ASP A 130 28.50 -5.35 -4.83
C ASP A 130 28.12 -3.94 -4.31
N PRO A 131 26.88 -3.72 -3.85
CA PRO A 131 26.57 -2.50 -3.12
C PRO A 131 27.42 -2.42 -1.84
N PRO A 132 27.76 -1.22 -1.35
CA PRO A 132 28.56 -1.07 -0.14
C PRO A 132 27.84 -1.76 1.04
N GLN A 133 28.42 -2.85 1.54
CA GLN A 133 27.89 -3.56 2.69
C GLN A 133 28.09 -2.71 3.97
N PRO A 134 27.06 -2.50 4.81
CA PRO A 134 27.29 -2.06 6.17
C PRO A 134 28.11 -3.14 6.90
N GLU A 135 29.21 -2.73 7.53
CA GLU A 135 30.17 -3.62 8.20
C GLU A 135 29.46 -4.57 9.18
N SER A 136 29.30 -5.83 8.77
CA SER A 136 28.83 -6.92 9.63
C SER A 136 30.03 -7.76 10.07
N PRO A 137 30.11 -8.18 11.34
CA PRO A 137 31.25 -8.94 11.82
C PRO A 137 31.27 -10.32 11.18
N SER A 138 32.37 -10.62 10.50
CA SER A 138 32.84 -11.94 10.03
C SER A 138 32.07 -13.14 10.62
N ALA A 139 31.11 -13.66 9.87
CA ALA A 139 30.47 -14.94 10.16
C ALA A 139 31.33 -16.07 9.55
N ALA A 140 32.11 -16.72 10.40
CA ALA A 140 32.77 -17.97 10.08
C ALA A 140 31.74 -19.10 9.97
N GLY A 141 31.65 -19.71 8.78
CA GLY A 141 31.15 -21.08 8.56
C GLY A 141 29.64 -21.24 8.31
N ALA A 142 29.23 -21.16 7.04
CA ALA A 142 28.00 -21.76 6.50
C ALA A 142 28.38 -22.77 5.37
N PRO A 143 27.55 -23.79 5.08
CA PRO A 143 27.99 -25.02 4.41
C PRO A 143 28.25 -24.81 2.91
N SER A 144 29.27 -25.50 2.39
CA SER A 144 29.78 -25.45 1.00
C SER A 144 28.74 -25.73 -0.13
N GLY A 145 27.48 -25.98 0.21
CA GLY A 145 26.39 -26.22 -0.75
C GLY A 145 25.73 -24.93 -1.23
N ASP A 146 25.44 -23.99 -0.33
CA ASP A 146 24.78 -22.72 -0.71
C ASP A 146 25.68 -21.85 -1.58
N GLU A 147 26.99 -21.87 -1.35
CA GLU A 147 27.97 -21.14 -2.15
C GLU A 147 28.01 -21.63 -3.61
N ALA A 148 27.98 -22.95 -3.82
CA ALA A 148 27.94 -23.54 -5.16
C ALA A 148 26.62 -23.25 -5.89
N VAL A 149 25.49 -23.28 -5.16
CA VAL A 149 24.18 -22.92 -5.72
C VAL A 149 24.11 -21.41 -6.04
N ALA A 150 24.68 -20.55 -5.19
CA ALA A 150 24.78 -19.12 -5.42
C ALA A 150 25.64 -18.82 -6.65
N GLU A 151 26.77 -19.49 -6.82
CA GLU A 151 27.61 -19.36 -8.02
C GLU A 151 26.87 -19.85 -9.29
N GLU A 152 26.08 -20.91 -9.19
CA GLU A 152 25.21 -21.36 -10.29
C GLU A 152 24.12 -20.34 -10.62
N ALA A 153 23.47 -19.74 -9.62
CA ALA A 153 22.46 -18.71 -9.79
C ALA A 153 23.07 -17.45 -10.44
N SER A 154 24.25 -17.03 -9.98
CA SER A 154 24.95 -15.85 -10.48
C SER A 154 25.38 -15.99 -11.94
N ARG A 155 25.76 -17.20 -12.38
CA ARG A 155 26.08 -17.48 -13.80
C ARG A 155 24.90 -17.28 -14.76
N LEU A 156 23.67 -17.27 -14.24
CA LEU A 156 22.47 -17.01 -15.06
C LEU A 156 22.17 -15.51 -15.21
N LEU A 157 22.76 -14.65 -14.39
CA LEU A 157 22.50 -13.19 -14.41
C LEU A 157 23.08 -12.51 -15.65
N GLU A 158 24.30 -12.88 -16.07
CA GLU A 158 24.94 -12.28 -17.24
C GLU A 158 24.14 -12.50 -18.54
N PRO A 159 23.68 -13.73 -18.87
CA PRO A 159 22.79 -13.94 -20.02
C PRO A 159 21.45 -13.17 -19.94
N ILE A 160 20.91 -12.97 -18.74
CA ILE A 160 19.70 -12.17 -18.51
C ILE A 160 20.00 -10.70 -18.81
N ALA A 161 21.06 -10.17 -18.20
CA ALA A 161 21.46 -8.77 -18.36
C ALA A 161 21.81 -8.42 -19.80
N GLN A 162 22.49 -9.31 -20.52
CA GLN A 162 22.82 -9.15 -21.94
C GLN A 162 21.55 -9.08 -22.81
N GLN A 163 20.57 -9.93 -22.54
CA GLN A 163 19.33 -9.95 -23.32
C GLN A 163 18.45 -8.73 -23.01
N LEU A 164 18.35 -8.32 -21.74
CA LEU A 164 17.66 -7.08 -21.37
C LEU A 164 18.33 -5.88 -22.04
N ALA A 165 19.66 -5.77 -21.98
CA ALA A 165 20.42 -4.69 -22.62
C ALA A 165 20.15 -4.58 -24.14
N SER A 166 19.88 -5.71 -24.82
CA SER A 166 19.56 -5.73 -26.25
C SER A 166 18.18 -5.16 -26.60
N LEU A 167 17.31 -4.99 -25.60
CA LEU A 167 16.03 -4.30 -25.73
C LEU A 167 16.17 -2.79 -25.54
N GLY A 168 17.35 -2.31 -25.14
CA GLY A 168 17.59 -0.90 -24.88
C GLY A 168 17.62 -0.07 -26.15
N PRO A 169 17.08 1.15 -26.13
CA PRO A 169 17.15 2.07 -27.27
C PRO A 169 18.60 2.55 -27.46
N ALA A 170 18.97 2.94 -28.68
CA ALA A 170 20.33 3.43 -28.93
C ALA A 170 20.69 4.61 -27.99
N GLY A 171 21.90 4.56 -27.42
CA GLY A 171 22.41 5.62 -26.53
C GLY A 171 21.91 5.58 -25.09
N TRP A 172 21.32 4.47 -24.63
CA TRP A 172 21.00 4.27 -23.22
C TRP A 172 22.27 4.32 -22.33
N GLU A 173 22.12 4.81 -21.10
CA GLU A 173 23.21 4.96 -20.13
C GLU A 173 23.10 3.94 -18.98
N GLU A 174 21.88 3.67 -18.56
CA GLU A 174 21.55 2.75 -17.47
C GLU A 174 20.20 2.09 -17.73
N TYR A 175 19.97 0.90 -17.17
CA TYR A 175 18.63 0.35 -17.01
C TYR A 175 18.44 -0.25 -15.62
N THR A 176 17.20 -0.19 -15.16
CA THR A 176 16.71 -0.95 -14.01
C THR A 176 15.78 -2.05 -14.49
N ALA A 177 15.94 -3.25 -13.94
CA ALA A 177 15.02 -4.35 -14.17
C ALA A 177 14.58 -4.94 -12.83
N GLU A 178 13.27 -4.94 -12.60
CA GLU A 178 12.65 -5.42 -11.37
C GLU A 178 11.70 -6.56 -11.69
N PHE A 179 11.94 -7.71 -11.06
CA PHE A 179 11.14 -8.92 -11.25
C PHE A 179 10.52 -9.31 -9.91
N ALA A 180 9.20 -9.43 -9.83
CA ALA A 180 8.48 -9.94 -8.66
C ALA A 180 7.75 -11.24 -9.04
N PHE A 181 8.34 -12.38 -8.65
CA PHE A 181 7.97 -13.69 -9.16
C PHE A 181 7.54 -14.61 -8.03
N THR A 182 6.44 -15.34 -8.25
CA THR A 182 6.01 -16.51 -7.50
C THR A 182 5.91 -17.72 -8.45
N VAL A 183 5.53 -18.89 -7.95
CA VAL A 183 5.23 -20.05 -8.81
C VAL A 183 4.07 -19.82 -9.78
N SER A 184 3.17 -18.87 -9.49
CA SER A 184 1.90 -18.68 -10.20
C SER A 184 1.67 -17.25 -10.71
N SER A 185 2.58 -16.32 -10.44
CA SER A 185 2.54 -14.94 -10.93
C SER A 185 3.93 -14.40 -11.25
N GLN A 186 4.04 -13.63 -12.32
CA GLN A 186 5.28 -12.99 -12.76
C GLN A 186 5.01 -11.54 -13.12
N ILE A 187 5.61 -10.61 -12.38
CA ILE A 187 5.64 -9.18 -12.73
C ILE A 187 7.08 -8.85 -13.13
N ALA A 188 7.24 -8.19 -14.27
CA ALA A 188 8.53 -7.71 -14.76
C ALA A 188 8.40 -6.25 -15.19
N GLN A 189 9.29 -5.41 -14.69
CA GLN A 189 9.42 -4.01 -15.08
C GLN A 189 10.86 -3.77 -15.53
N LEU A 190 11.01 -3.19 -16.72
CA LEU A 190 12.31 -2.81 -17.27
C LEU A 190 12.24 -1.36 -17.68
N GLN A 191 13.12 -0.53 -17.15
CA GLN A 191 13.20 0.89 -17.45
C GLN A 191 14.61 1.25 -17.91
N PHE A 192 14.72 1.90 -19.07
CA PHE A 192 15.98 2.46 -19.57
C PHE A 192 16.05 3.95 -19.27
N TYR A 193 17.26 4.44 -19.02
CA TYR A 193 17.57 5.84 -18.77
C TYR A 193 18.65 6.33 -19.74
N ALA A 194 18.50 7.58 -20.21
CA ALA A 194 19.59 8.36 -20.80
C ALA A 194 19.40 9.84 -20.47
N ALA A 195 20.44 10.48 -19.93
CA ALA A 195 20.43 11.87 -19.52
C ALA A 195 19.22 12.23 -18.65
N ASP A 196 18.19 12.88 -19.23
CA ASP A 196 16.97 13.35 -18.55
C ASP A 196 15.71 12.55 -18.89
N ARG A 197 15.84 11.41 -19.59
CA ARG A 197 14.70 10.60 -20.03
C ARG A 197 14.76 9.19 -19.48
N ALA A 198 13.58 8.67 -19.17
CA ALA A 198 13.35 7.30 -18.75
C ALA A 198 12.21 6.69 -19.57
N GLY A 199 12.27 5.39 -19.86
CA GLY A 199 11.21 4.70 -20.58
C GLY A 199 11.09 3.23 -20.26
N LEU A 200 9.84 2.79 -20.10
CA LEU A 200 9.50 1.40 -19.83
C LEU A 200 9.55 0.58 -21.11
N VAL A 201 10.15 -0.60 -21.02
CA VAL A 201 10.23 -1.58 -22.10
C VAL A 201 9.63 -2.89 -21.60
N PRO A 202 8.67 -3.49 -22.32
CA PRO A 202 8.16 -4.81 -21.97
C PRO A 202 9.27 -5.86 -21.96
N VAL A 203 9.22 -6.80 -21.01
CA VAL A 203 10.16 -7.93 -20.97
C VAL A 203 9.56 -9.12 -21.74
N PRO A 204 10.19 -9.59 -22.83
CA PRO A 204 9.76 -10.79 -23.53
C PRO A 204 9.71 -12.03 -22.65
N GLN A 205 8.74 -12.91 -22.90
CA GLN A 205 8.54 -14.14 -22.13
C GLN A 205 9.80 -15.03 -22.08
N ALA A 206 10.59 -15.08 -23.15
CA ALA A 206 11.82 -15.87 -23.18
C ALA A 206 12.87 -15.39 -22.14
N ILE A 207 12.90 -14.09 -21.85
CA ILE A 207 13.78 -13.54 -20.79
C ILE A 207 13.17 -13.80 -19.42
N ALA A 208 11.84 -13.66 -19.27
CA ALA A 208 11.15 -14.03 -18.04
C ALA A 208 11.38 -15.51 -17.66
N GLU A 209 11.42 -16.42 -18.63
CA GLU A 209 11.75 -17.84 -18.42
C GLU A 209 13.19 -18.05 -17.91
N LEU A 210 14.15 -17.22 -18.36
CA LEU A 210 15.52 -17.27 -17.84
C LEU A 210 15.60 -16.77 -16.39
N VAL A 211 14.86 -15.71 -16.07
CA VAL A 211 14.73 -15.19 -14.70
C VAL A 211 14.06 -16.23 -13.80
N GLN A 212 13.00 -16.88 -14.27
CA GLN A 212 12.32 -17.97 -13.56
C GLN A 212 13.28 -19.14 -13.29
N ARG A 213 14.09 -19.53 -14.28
CA ARG A 213 15.12 -20.56 -14.10
C ARG A 213 16.16 -20.15 -13.07
N GLN A 214 16.57 -18.87 -13.06
CA GLN A 214 17.48 -18.33 -12.05
C GLN A 214 16.86 -18.44 -10.65
N ARG A 215 15.58 -18.08 -10.51
CA ARG A 215 14.82 -18.22 -9.26
C ARG A 215 14.77 -19.67 -8.77
N GLU A 216 14.49 -20.62 -9.66
CA GLU A 216 14.49 -22.06 -9.35
C GLU A 216 15.86 -22.57 -8.90
N VAL A 217 16.94 -22.01 -9.45
CA VAL A 217 18.30 -22.29 -8.97
C VAL A 217 18.47 -21.76 -7.55
N SER A 218 18.16 -20.49 -7.31
CA SER A 218 18.24 -19.86 -5.99
C SER A 218 17.36 -20.56 -4.95
N ALA A 219 16.22 -21.13 -5.34
CA ALA A 219 15.31 -21.86 -4.45
C ALA A 219 15.96 -23.09 -3.77
N ARG A 220 17.07 -23.60 -4.31
CA ARG A 220 17.85 -24.70 -3.70
C ARG A 220 18.70 -24.25 -2.52
N MET A 221 18.91 -22.94 -2.33
CA MET A 221 19.63 -22.39 -1.19
C MET A 221 18.81 -22.50 0.09
N SER A 222 19.46 -22.48 1.25
CA SER A 222 18.77 -22.51 2.54
C SER A 222 17.78 -21.34 2.76
N ALA A 223 18.02 -20.19 2.14
CA ALA A 223 17.12 -19.04 2.18
C ALA A 223 15.81 -19.22 1.37
N GLY A 224 15.76 -20.22 0.49
CA GLY A 224 14.67 -20.40 -0.47
C GLY A 224 14.72 -19.39 -1.63
N PRO A 225 13.68 -19.32 -2.47
CA PRO A 225 13.65 -18.38 -3.58
C PRO A 225 13.52 -16.93 -3.09
N TRP A 226 14.12 -15.99 -3.80
CA TRP A 226 13.81 -14.58 -3.63
C TRP A 226 12.36 -14.27 -4.06
N TRP A 227 11.78 -13.20 -3.51
CA TRP A 227 10.49 -12.67 -3.98
C TRP A 227 10.68 -11.65 -5.09
N ARG A 228 11.71 -10.79 -4.97
CA ARG A 228 12.11 -9.88 -6.04
C ARG A 228 13.59 -10.00 -6.40
N LEU A 229 13.88 -9.84 -7.68
CA LEU A 229 15.21 -9.65 -8.23
C LEU A 229 15.27 -8.25 -8.82
N LEU A 230 16.20 -7.44 -8.30
CA LEU A 230 16.44 -6.08 -8.78
C LEU A 230 17.82 -6.02 -9.43
N LEU A 231 17.85 -5.58 -10.67
CA LEU A 231 19.06 -5.35 -11.44
C LEU A 231 19.17 -3.87 -11.75
N ASN A 232 20.36 -3.34 -11.58
CA ASN A 232 20.74 -2.03 -12.07
C ASN A 232 22.00 -2.20 -12.91
N VAL A 233 21.95 -1.80 -14.17
CA VAL A 233 23.01 -2.09 -15.13
C VAL A 233 23.35 -0.85 -15.94
N THR A 234 24.64 -0.51 -16.00
CA THR A 234 25.13 0.63 -16.77
C THR A 234 25.62 0.21 -18.15
N ASN A 235 25.72 1.17 -19.07
CA ASN A 235 26.27 0.96 -20.40
C ASN A 235 27.77 0.60 -20.43
N ARG A 236 28.44 0.61 -19.26
CA ARG A 236 29.81 0.16 -19.07
C ARG A 236 29.91 -1.33 -18.69
N GLY A 237 28.76 -1.98 -18.52
CA GLY A 237 28.69 -3.36 -18.04
C GLY A 237 28.78 -3.48 -16.53
N GLU A 238 28.67 -2.40 -15.76
CA GLU A 238 28.57 -2.51 -14.30
C GLU A 238 27.16 -2.99 -13.96
N MET A 239 27.04 -4.06 -13.17
CA MET A 239 25.77 -4.67 -12.78
C MET A 239 25.69 -4.77 -11.26
N ALA A 240 24.76 -4.04 -10.66
CA ALA A 240 24.37 -4.21 -9.26
C ALA A 240 23.14 -5.11 -9.18
N VAL A 241 23.16 -6.06 -8.26
CA VAL A 241 22.12 -7.09 -8.10
C VAL A 241 21.65 -7.10 -6.66
N ASN A 242 20.34 -7.07 -6.46
CA ASN A 242 19.73 -7.22 -5.15
C ASN A 242 18.62 -8.27 -5.18
N TYR A 243 18.58 -9.09 -4.14
CA TYR A 243 17.55 -10.09 -3.91
C TYR A 243 16.70 -9.66 -2.72
N ASP A 244 15.43 -9.42 -2.96
CA ASP A 244 14.49 -9.04 -1.91
C ASP A 244 13.75 -10.28 -1.41
N TYR A 245 13.94 -10.59 -0.12
CA TYR A 245 13.26 -11.68 0.58
C TYR A 245 12.06 -11.19 1.41
N GLY A 246 11.65 -9.94 1.21
CA GLY A 246 10.49 -9.33 1.86
C GLY A 246 10.82 -8.68 3.18
N ASP A 247 12.07 -8.29 3.44
CA ASP A 247 12.43 -7.59 4.68
C ASP A 247 11.59 -6.30 4.86
N GLU A 248 11.19 -5.71 3.73
CA GLU A 248 10.18 -4.66 3.65
C GLU A 248 9.07 -5.05 2.62
N PRO A 249 7.83 -4.56 2.77
CA PRO A 249 6.77 -4.62 1.79
C PRO A 249 7.19 -4.09 0.46
N PHE A 250 6.74 -4.83 -0.52
CA PHE A 250 6.91 -4.52 -1.90
C PHE A 250 6.11 -3.28 -2.29
N PRO A 251 6.60 -2.53 -3.28
CA PRO A 251 5.82 -1.51 -3.97
C PRO A 251 4.48 -2.08 -4.45
N GLU A 252 3.42 -1.26 -4.47
CA GLU A 252 2.06 -1.69 -4.83
C GLU A 252 1.98 -2.31 -6.23
N ASP A 253 2.78 -1.81 -7.17
CA ASP A 253 2.89 -2.29 -8.54
C ASP A 253 3.67 -3.61 -8.69
N GLN A 254 4.25 -4.11 -7.60
CA GLN A 254 4.96 -5.38 -7.52
C GLN A 254 4.40 -6.32 -6.44
N LEU A 255 3.39 -5.88 -5.70
CA LEU A 255 2.67 -6.67 -4.72
C LEU A 255 1.57 -7.47 -5.40
N VAL A 256 1.77 -8.78 -5.54
CA VAL A 256 0.75 -9.69 -6.09
C VAL A 256 -0.30 -10.03 -5.03
N THR A 257 -1.42 -10.65 -5.43
CA THR A 257 -2.47 -11.00 -4.45
C THR A 257 -2.00 -12.08 -3.46
N PRO A 258 -2.62 -12.20 -2.27
CA PRO A 258 -2.25 -13.19 -1.25
C PRO A 258 -2.23 -14.64 -1.74
N GLU A 259 -3.09 -15.00 -2.69
CA GLU A 259 -3.19 -16.34 -3.29
C GLU A 259 -1.85 -16.79 -3.88
N TYR A 260 -1.20 -15.91 -4.65
CA TYR A 260 0.05 -16.24 -5.34
C TYR A 260 1.22 -16.45 -4.38
N TYR A 261 1.22 -15.76 -3.24
CA TYR A 261 2.18 -16.03 -2.17
C TYR A 261 1.88 -17.35 -1.45
N ARG A 262 0.60 -17.70 -1.26
CA ARG A 262 0.22 -19.01 -0.67
C ARG A 262 0.68 -20.17 -1.54
N ASP A 263 0.47 -20.09 -2.84
CA ASP A 263 0.94 -21.10 -3.80
C ASP A 263 2.46 -21.26 -3.72
N ASP A 264 3.19 -20.14 -3.63
CA ASP A 264 4.66 -20.17 -3.54
C ASP A 264 5.14 -20.77 -2.22
N LEU A 265 4.46 -20.49 -1.12
CA LEU A 265 4.78 -21.07 0.20
C LEU A 265 4.41 -22.56 0.29
N GLU A 266 3.44 -23.03 -0.50
CA GLU A 266 3.15 -24.46 -0.65
C GLU A 266 4.29 -25.17 -1.41
N ALA A 267 4.79 -24.56 -2.48
CA ALA A 267 5.90 -25.10 -3.28
C ALA A 267 7.27 -24.99 -2.58
N TYR A 268 7.51 -23.87 -1.90
CA TYR A 268 8.74 -23.52 -1.20
C TYR A 268 8.44 -23.09 0.25
N PRO A 269 8.15 -24.06 1.15
CA PRO A 269 7.83 -23.75 2.53
C PRO A 269 8.95 -23.00 3.25
N ARG A 270 8.60 -21.95 3.98
CA ARG A 270 9.52 -21.18 4.83
C ARG A 270 9.17 -21.37 6.29
N SER A 271 10.18 -21.47 7.14
CA SER A 271 9.98 -21.57 8.60
C SER A 271 9.52 -20.25 9.22
N HIS A 272 9.77 -19.13 8.54
CA HIS A 272 9.45 -17.80 9.02
C HIS A 272 9.31 -16.83 7.84
N LEU A 273 8.30 -15.97 7.91
CA LEU A 273 8.08 -14.84 7.02
C LEU A 273 8.20 -13.51 7.78
N PRO A 274 8.70 -12.44 7.13
CA PRO A 274 8.51 -11.08 7.60
C PRO A 274 7.03 -10.83 7.95
N VAL A 275 6.77 -10.21 9.11
CA VAL A 275 5.41 -10.16 9.69
C VAL A 275 4.37 -9.54 8.76
N TRP A 276 4.75 -8.54 7.96
CA TRP A 276 3.85 -7.92 6.99
C TRP A 276 3.40 -8.91 5.91
N LEU A 277 4.30 -9.77 5.43
CA LEU A 277 4.00 -10.75 4.39
C LEU A 277 3.18 -11.89 4.98
N ALA A 278 3.53 -12.34 6.19
CA ALA A 278 2.76 -13.33 6.93
C ALA A 278 1.30 -12.87 7.15
N ALA A 279 1.13 -11.60 7.55
CA ALA A 279 -0.17 -10.97 7.73
C ALA A 279 -0.93 -10.79 6.40
N TYR A 280 -0.25 -10.32 5.36
CA TYR A 280 -0.83 -10.13 4.02
C TYR A 280 -1.33 -11.46 3.43
N VAL A 281 -0.54 -12.52 3.57
CA VAL A 281 -0.86 -13.90 3.15
C VAL A 281 -2.08 -14.46 3.90
N ALA A 282 -2.23 -14.13 5.19
CA ALA A 282 -3.39 -14.52 5.98
C ALA A 282 -4.70 -13.86 5.50
N GLY A 283 -4.58 -12.73 4.79
CA GLY A 283 -5.69 -12.04 4.13
C GLY A 283 -6.55 -11.19 5.07
N PRO A 284 -7.53 -10.45 4.51
CA PRO A 284 -8.34 -9.49 5.24
C PRO A 284 -9.24 -10.15 6.31
N GLU A 285 -9.59 -11.42 6.16
CA GLU A 285 -10.43 -12.15 7.11
C GLU A 285 -9.73 -12.39 8.46
N ALA A 286 -8.40 -12.33 8.51
CA ALA A 286 -7.63 -12.57 9.73
C ALA A 286 -7.96 -11.55 10.84
N GLN A 287 -8.21 -10.29 10.48
CA GLN A 287 -8.47 -9.20 11.42
C GLN A 287 -9.67 -8.31 11.04
N GLY A 288 -10.26 -8.53 9.87
CA GLY A 288 -11.43 -7.82 9.39
C GLY A 288 -12.62 -7.98 10.31
N ARG A 289 -13.39 -6.91 10.44
CA ARG A 289 -14.54 -6.80 11.33
C ARG A 289 -15.58 -5.87 10.71
N ASP A 290 -16.21 -6.34 9.64
CA ASP A 290 -17.28 -5.61 8.98
C ASP A 290 -18.45 -5.31 9.95
N PRO A 291 -19.37 -4.38 9.64
CA PRO A 291 -20.45 -4.01 10.56
C PRO A 291 -21.35 -5.16 11.03
N ARG A 292 -21.61 -6.18 10.19
CA ARG A 292 -22.39 -7.37 10.56
C ARG A 292 -21.60 -8.23 11.52
N THR A 293 -20.34 -8.50 11.20
CA THR A 293 -19.43 -9.28 12.05
C THR A 293 -19.23 -8.62 13.41
N ALA A 294 -19.07 -7.29 13.45
CA ALA A 294 -18.97 -6.51 14.67
C ALA A 294 -20.22 -6.62 15.55
N ALA A 295 -21.41 -6.53 14.95
CA ALA A 295 -22.68 -6.64 15.67
C ALA A 295 -22.90 -8.05 16.26
N GLN A 296 -22.58 -9.10 15.49
CA GLN A 296 -22.66 -10.47 15.94
C GLN A 296 -21.69 -10.75 17.10
N ALA A 297 -20.44 -10.28 16.98
CA ALA A 297 -19.43 -10.42 18.02
C ALA A 297 -19.84 -9.68 19.32
N ALA A 298 -20.34 -8.45 19.21
CA ALA A 298 -20.81 -7.68 20.37
C ALA A 298 -21.99 -8.37 21.09
N ALA A 299 -22.94 -8.95 20.35
CA ALA A 299 -24.04 -9.72 20.93
C ALA A 299 -23.55 -11.01 21.61
N ALA A 300 -22.60 -11.71 20.98
CA ALA A 300 -22.00 -12.92 21.55
C ALA A 300 -21.20 -12.62 22.83
N ASP A 301 -20.45 -11.52 22.87
CA ASP A 301 -19.72 -11.06 24.06
C ASP A 301 -20.69 -10.72 25.19
N SER A 302 -21.78 -10.00 24.89
CA SER A 302 -22.81 -9.67 25.86
C SER A 302 -23.48 -10.93 26.43
N ALA A 303 -23.83 -11.91 25.58
CA ALA A 303 -24.41 -13.17 26.01
C ALA A 303 -23.43 -14.02 26.85
N ALA A 304 -22.13 -13.94 26.55
CA ALA A 304 -21.08 -14.64 27.29
C ALA A 304 -20.61 -13.88 28.54
N GLY A 305 -21.12 -12.68 28.80
CA GLY A 305 -20.64 -11.82 29.89
C GLY A 305 -19.19 -11.33 29.72
N ARG A 306 -18.65 -11.35 28.49
CA ARG A 306 -17.34 -10.78 28.18
C ARG A 306 -17.45 -9.26 28.14
N THR A 307 -16.55 -8.60 28.85
CA THR A 307 -16.54 -7.14 28.97
C THR A 307 -15.19 -6.59 28.54
N ALA A 308 -15.24 -5.40 27.95
CA ALA A 308 -14.04 -4.64 27.61
C ALA A 308 -13.18 -4.34 28.84
N VAL A 309 -11.87 -4.18 28.62
CA VAL A 309 -10.95 -3.75 29.66
C VAL A 309 -10.87 -2.23 29.65
N ALA A 310 -11.36 -1.59 30.71
CA ALA A 310 -11.16 -0.16 30.91
C ALA A 310 -9.67 0.12 31.19
N THR A 311 -9.11 1.16 30.57
CA THR A 311 -7.67 1.43 30.64
C THR A 311 -7.38 2.92 30.72
N ASP A 312 -6.26 3.25 31.36
CA ASP A 312 -5.71 4.60 31.46
C ASP A 312 -4.30 4.65 30.81
N GLU A 313 -3.98 3.67 29.94
CA GLU A 313 -2.72 3.58 29.17
C GLU A 313 -2.53 4.76 28.20
N ILE A 314 -3.63 5.38 27.77
CA ILE A 314 -3.66 6.50 26.82
C ILE A 314 -4.26 7.71 27.53
N PRO A 315 -3.72 8.94 27.30
CA PRO A 315 -4.33 10.16 27.83
C PRO A 315 -5.83 10.28 27.48
N PRO A 316 -6.65 10.91 28.33
CA PRO A 316 -8.07 11.15 28.03
C PRO A 316 -8.26 11.80 26.65
N LEU A 317 -9.34 11.44 25.94
CA LEU A 317 -9.55 11.86 24.55
C LEU A 317 -9.38 13.38 24.30
N PRO A 318 -9.90 14.30 25.14
CA PRO A 318 -9.70 15.73 24.91
C PRO A 318 -8.22 16.14 24.98
N GLU A 319 -7.46 15.58 25.92
CA GLU A 319 -6.02 15.84 26.05
C GLU A 319 -5.22 15.23 24.90
N LEU A 320 -5.58 14.01 24.50
CA LEU A 320 -5.00 13.31 23.36
C LEU A 320 -5.13 14.14 22.09
N LEU A 321 -6.36 14.60 21.79
CA LEU A 321 -6.67 15.38 20.61
C LEU A 321 -5.94 16.73 20.62
N ALA A 322 -5.92 17.42 21.76
CA ALA A 322 -5.20 18.68 21.91
C ALA A 322 -3.70 18.51 21.60
N ARG A 323 -3.05 17.49 22.18
CA ARG A 323 -1.62 17.22 21.95
C ARG A 323 -1.32 16.83 20.51
N TRP A 324 -2.18 16.01 19.90
CA TRP A 324 -2.03 15.61 18.50
C TRP A 324 -2.17 16.81 17.56
N ALA A 325 -3.19 17.64 17.78
CA ALA A 325 -3.47 18.80 16.94
C ALA A 325 -2.37 19.87 17.05
N THR A 326 -1.82 20.12 18.24
CA THR A 326 -0.70 21.07 18.39
C THR A 326 0.60 20.56 17.78
N LEU A 327 0.87 19.26 17.85
CA LEU A 327 1.98 18.66 17.09
C LEU A 327 1.75 18.79 15.59
N SER A 328 0.55 18.48 15.13
CA SER A 328 0.18 18.61 13.72
C SER A 328 0.37 20.05 13.22
N ALA A 329 -0.04 21.04 14.01
CA ALA A 329 0.16 22.45 13.71
C ALA A 329 1.65 22.83 13.62
N ALA A 330 2.49 22.34 14.54
CA ALA A 330 3.93 22.58 14.51
C ALA A 330 4.61 21.99 13.26
N TYR A 331 4.28 20.74 12.89
CA TYR A 331 4.83 20.07 11.71
C TYR A 331 4.35 20.71 10.41
N ALA A 332 3.04 20.90 10.27
CA ALA A 332 2.46 21.45 9.05
C ALA A 332 2.84 22.92 8.86
N GLY A 333 2.87 23.72 9.93
CA GLY A 333 3.33 25.11 9.88
C GLY A 333 4.82 25.26 9.59
N ALA A 334 5.65 24.28 9.92
CA ALA A 334 7.06 24.26 9.53
C ALA A 334 7.28 23.81 8.07
N GLY A 335 6.22 23.59 7.29
CA GLY A 335 6.31 23.11 5.91
C GLY A 335 6.76 21.65 5.79
N SER A 336 6.62 20.85 6.86
CA SER A 336 6.97 19.43 6.81
C SER A 336 5.92 18.66 6.01
N ASP A 337 6.35 17.78 5.11
CA ASP A 337 5.46 16.79 4.48
C ASP A 337 5.18 15.58 5.39
N TRP A 338 5.93 15.45 6.49
CA TRP A 338 5.89 14.32 7.41
C TRP A 338 5.25 14.68 8.76
N GLY A 339 5.00 13.65 9.59
CA GLY A 339 4.51 13.80 10.96
C GLY A 339 2.98 13.74 11.10
N PRO A 340 2.45 14.03 12.31
CA PRO A 340 1.02 13.91 12.58
C PRO A 340 0.20 14.89 11.76
N ARG A 341 -1.01 14.48 11.34
CA ARG A 341 -1.98 15.29 10.60
C ARG A 341 -3.37 15.21 11.21
N ILE A 342 -4.12 16.31 11.13
CA ILE A 342 -5.55 16.37 11.41
C ILE A 342 -6.30 16.50 10.09
N PHE A 343 -7.32 15.66 9.94
CA PHE A 343 -8.28 15.68 8.85
C PHE A 343 -9.69 15.84 9.42
N PRO A 344 -10.70 16.20 8.60
CA PRO A 344 -12.08 16.20 9.04
C PRO A 344 -12.50 14.85 9.63
N GLY A 345 -12.73 14.81 10.94
CA GLY A 345 -13.22 13.64 11.66
C GLY A 345 -12.16 12.61 12.09
N TYR A 346 -10.87 12.82 11.78
CA TYR A 346 -9.82 11.92 12.27
C TYR A 346 -8.43 12.57 12.35
N ALA A 347 -7.58 12.01 13.21
CA ALA A 347 -6.16 12.31 13.24
C ALA A 347 -5.36 11.10 12.72
N TRP A 348 -4.29 11.36 11.99
CA TRP A 348 -3.46 10.34 11.37
C TRP A 348 -1.98 10.60 11.66
N PHE A 349 -1.23 9.52 11.85
CA PHE A 349 0.21 9.56 12.04
C PHE A 349 0.84 8.28 11.50
N GLU A 350 1.95 8.45 10.82
CA GLU A 350 2.81 7.38 10.32
C GLU A 350 4.26 7.82 10.55
N SER A 351 5.03 6.96 11.19
CA SER A 351 6.47 7.18 11.43
C SER A 351 7.29 6.88 10.18
N ASP A 352 8.53 7.35 10.18
CA ASP A 352 9.56 7.00 9.19
C ASP A 352 9.84 5.49 9.10
N ARG A 353 9.46 4.71 10.13
CA ARG A 353 9.58 3.25 10.19
C ARG A 353 8.26 2.50 9.98
N ARG A 354 7.31 3.10 9.26
CA ARG A 354 6.04 2.47 8.84
C ARG A 354 5.18 1.92 10.01
N SER A 355 5.39 2.46 11.21
CA SER A 355 4.51 2.28 12.36
C SER A 355 3.60 3.49 12.50
N GLY A 356 2.32 3.29 12.78
CA GLY A 356 1.38 4.40 12.75
C GLY A 356 0.01 4.05 13.29
N ALA A 357 -0.82 5.08 13.37
CA ALA A 357 -2.15 5.01 13.98
C ALA A 357 -3.12 6.03 13.39
N THR A 358 -4.40 5.70 13.50
CA THR A 358 -5.50 6.62 13.21
C THR A 358 -6.39 6.76 14.44
N LEU A 359 -6.71 8.00 14.80
CA LEU A 359 -7.75 8.35 15.77
C LEU A 359 -8.98 8.83 15.01
N TYR A 360 -10.04 8.03 14.93
CA TYR A 360 -11.34 8.46 14.43
C TYR A 360 -12.15 9.13 15.55
N LEU A 361 -12.68 10.33 15.27
CA LEU A 361 -13.61 11.04 16.14
C LEU A 361 -15.04 10.81 15.65
N LEU A 362 -15.92 10.36 16.53
CA LEU A 362 -17.28 9.94 16.18
C LEU A 362 -18.32 10.77 16.96
N PRO A 363 -19.54 10.92 16.40
CA PRO A 363 -20.63 11.57 17.11
C PRO A 363 -20.96 10.89 18.46
N GLY A 364 -21.30 11.71 19.45
CA GLY A 364 -21.75 11.27 20.77
C GLY A 364 -20.61 10.95 21.75
N ASP A 365 -19.53 11.75 21.75
CA ASP A 365 -18.35 11.56 22.59
C ASP A 365 -17.76 10.14 22.47
N ARG A 366 -17.50 9.74 21.23
CA ARG A 366 -16.93 8.44 20.88
C ARG A 366 -15.70 8.64 20.02
N ALA A 367 -14.74 7.74 20.17
CA ALA A 367 -13.57 7.71 19.30
C ALA A 367 -13.02 6.29 19.20
N VAL A 368 -12.24 6.03 18.17
CA VAL A 368 -11.44 4.81 18.03
C VAL A 368 -10.01 5.19 17.71
N LEU A 369 -9.07 4.77 18.55
CA LEU A 369 -7.65 4.85 18.28
C LEU A 369 -7.15 3.44 17.94
N SER A 370 -6.69 3.24 16.72
CA SER A 370 -6.20 1.93 16.29
C SER A 370 -5.03 2.10 15.34
N GLY A 371 -4.19 1.08 15.25
CA GLY A 371 -2.94 1.14 14.49
C GLY A 371 -2.09 -0.08 14.71
N GLY A 372 -0.81 0.06 14.40
CA GLY A 372 0.13 -1.00 14.68
C GLY A 372 1.58 -0.63 14.48
N LYS A 373 2.43 -1.41 15.15
CA LYS A 373 3.85 -1.42 14.91
C LYS A 373 4.13 -2.24 13.65
N TRP A 374 4.97 -1.69 12.79
CA TRP A 374 5.44 -2.35 11.58
C TRP A 374 5.92 -3.79 11.81
N ASN A 375 6.82 -3.95 12.78
CA ASN A 375 7.44 -5.22 13.16
C ASN A 375 6.91 -5.67 14.53
N SER A 376 5.58 -5.76 14.65
CA SER A 376 4.92 -6.21 15.88
C SER A 376 5.36 -7.63 16.25
N ALA A 377 6.01 -7.77 17.41
CA ALA A 377 6.39 -9.07 17.95
C ALA A 377 5.16 -9.90 18.34
N LEU A 378 4.05 -9.23 18.69
CA LEU A 378 2.77 -9.85 18.99
C LEU A 378 2.17 -10.53 17.76
N LEU A 379 2.17 -9.83 16.61
CA LEU A 379 1.70 -10.38 15.34
C LEU A 379 2.66 -11.42 14.79
N ASP A 380 3.97 -11.23 14.95
CA ASP A 380 4.96 -12.22 14.53
C ASP A 380 4.77 -13.55 15.27
N ALA A 381 4.59 -13.51 16.59
CA ALA A 381 4.29 -14.69 17.38
C ALA A 381 2.98 -15.39 16.96
N ALA A 382 2.00 -14.63 16.46
CA ALA A 382 0.74 -15.18 15.97
C ALA A 382 0.88 -15.83 14.59
N TYR A 383 1.32 -15.05 13.59
CA TYR A 383 1.40 -15.52 12.21
C TYR A 383 2.50 -16.55 11.97
N ASN A 384 3.69 -16.35 12.56
CA ASN A 384 4.82 -17.27 12.39
C ASN A 384 4.94 -18.30 13.53
N GLY A 385 4.57 -17.91 14.75
CA GLY A 385 4.75 -18.75 15.94
C GLY A 385 3.56 -19.63 16.32
N GLY A 386 2.46 -19.58 15.57
CA GLY A 386 1.24 -20.36 15.83
C GLY A 386 0.51 -19.96 17.12
N LYS A 387 0.81 -18.78 17.69
CA LYS A 387 0.00 -18.21 18.78
C LYS A 387 -1.35 -17.71 18.22
N PRO A 388 -2.40 -17.65 19.05
CA PRO A 388 -3.62 -16.97 18.64
C PRO A 388 -3.34 -15.49 18.34
N LEU A 389 -4.06 -14.94 17.36
CA LEU A 389 -4.07 -13.50 17.10
C LEU A 389 -4.49 -12.72 18.36
N PRO A 390 -4.02 -11.48 18.52
CA PRO A 390 -4.40 -10.67 19.66
C PRO A 390 -5.90 -10.42 19.67
N ASP A 391 -6.51 -10.59 20.85
CA ASP A 391 -7.90 -10.29 21.10
C ASP A 391 -8.07 -8.77 21.28
N LEU A 392 -8.15 -8.08 20.14
CA LEU A 392 -8.27 -6.62 20.07
C LEU A 392 -9.70 -6.11 20.33
N TYR A 393 -10.71 -6.98 20.26
CA TYR A 393 -12.10 -6.57 20.13
C TYR A 393 -13.06 -7.17 21.17
N SER A 394 -12.58 -7.99 22.11
CA SER A 394 -13.44 -8.52 23.16
C SER A 394 -14.09 -7.40 23.99
N GLY A 395 -15.43 -7.46 24.05
CA GLY A 395 -16.26 -6.42 24.66
C GLY A 395 -16.40 -5.14 23.84
N ALA A 396 -15.88 -5.10 22.61
CA ALA A 396 -16.03 -3.93 21.74
C ALA A 396 -17.49 -3.79 21.27
N PRO A 397 -18.05 -2.57 21.31
CA PRO A 397 -19.40 -2.33 20.81
C PRO A 397 -19.46 -2.49 19.28
N ALA A 398 -20.65 -2.75 18.74
CA ALA A 398 -20.86 -3.01 17.31
C ALA A 398 -20.41 -1.86 16.37
N TRP A 399 -20.30 -0.64 16.89
CA TRP A 399 -19.83 0.51 16.11
C TRP A 399 -18.30 0.58 15.99
N VAL A 400 -17.55 -0.26 16.73
CA VAL A 400 -16.12 -0.50 16.49
C VAL A 400 -16.01 -1.59 15.42
N ASN A 401 -15.86 -1.15 14.17
CA ASN A 401 -15.84 -1.98 12.97
C ASN A 401 -14.94 -1.34 11.90
N ASP A 402 -14.76 -2.00 10.77
CA ASP A 402 -13.81 -1.60 9.72
C ASP A 402 -13.97 -0.17 9.16
N SER A 403 -15.11 0.49 9.37
CA SER A 403 -15.32 1.88 8.93
C SER A 403 -14.63 2.93 9.82
N VAL A 404 -14.21 2.53 11.03
CA VAL A 404 -13.60 3.42 12.04
C VAL A 404 -12.28 2.85 12.59
N LEU A 405 -11.70 1.87 11.88
CA LEU A 405 -10.42 1.28 12.21
C LEU A 405 -9.34 1.77 11.25
N ASN A 406 -8.09 1.77 11.72
CA ASN A 406 -6.93 1.98 10.86
C ASN A 406 -6.87 0.87 9.80
N THR A 407 -6.53 1.25 8.57
CA THR A 407 -6.55 0.39 7.39
C THR A 407 -5.66 -0.85 7.49
N ARG A 408 -4.73 -0.88 8.44
CA ARG A 408 -3.95 -2.07 8.79
C ARG A 408 -4.82 -3.29 9.13
N ASN A 409 -6.06 -3.12 9.59
CA ASN A 409 -6.99 -4.24 9.79
C ASN A 409 -7.26 -5.05 8.51
N ARG A 410 -7.18 -4.42 7.32
CA ARG A 410 -7.42 -5.08 6.03
C ARG A 410 -6.26 -5.97 5.59
N ASN A 411 -5.06 -5.73 6.13
CA ASN A 411 -3.84 -6.44 5.74
C ASN A 411 -3.27 -7.26 6.92
N GLY A 412 -4.07 -7.49 7.96
CA GLY A 412 -3.66 -8.28 9.13
C GLY A 412 -2.60 -7.62 10.03
N LEU A 413 -2.38 -6.31 9.89
CA LEU A 413 -1.29 -5.58 10.55
C LEU A 413 -1.75 -4.71 11.74
N LEU A 414 -3.01 -4.83 12.15
CA LEU A 414 -3.50 -4.12 13.32
C LEU A 414 -2.95 -4.82 14.57
N SER A 415 -2.19 -4.10 15.40
CA SER A 415 -1.64 -4.66 16.65
C SER A 415 -2.23 -4.04 17.91
N PHE A 416 -3.03 -2.97 17.79
CA PHE A 416 -3.83 -2.43 18.89
C PHE A 416 -5.14 -1.77 18.42
N CYS A 417 -6.13 -1.76 19.32
CA CYS A 417 -7.39 -1.05 19.13
C CYS A 417 -7.94 -0.59 20.50
N PHE A 418 -8.18 0.71 20.63
CA PHE A 418 -8.79 1.34 21.78
C PHE A 418 -10.03 2.12 21.34
N TRP A 419 -11.06 2.13 22.16
CA TRP A 419 -12.26 2.92 21.90
C TRP A 419 -12.64 3.76 23.12
N TRP A 420 -13.00 5.01 22.85
CA TRP A 420 -13.49 5.94 23.85
C TRP A 420 -15.01 5.87 23.92
N ALA A 421 -15.54 5.69 25.12
CA ALA A 421 -16.96 5.79 25.39
C ALA A 421 -17.18 6.19 26.84
N ASN A 422 -18.23 6.96 27.12
CA ASN A 422 -18.61 7.33 28.48
C ASN A 422 -17.45 7.96 29.28
N GLY A 423 -16.64 8.81 28.64
CA GLY A 423 -15.53 9.49 29.29
C GLY A 423 -14.31 8.63 29.61
N ARG A 424 -14.16 7.43 29.03
CA ARG A 424 -13.01 6.54 29.29
C ARG A 424 -12.59 5.72 28.07
N TRP A 425 -11.31 5.36 28.03
CA TRP A 425 -10.75 4.40 27.08
C TRP A 425 -11.02 2.95 27.50
N TYR A 426 -11.28 2.12 26.49
CA TYR A 426 -11.42 0.68 26.60
C TYR A 426 -10.58 -0.01 25.53
N ARG A 427 -10.19 -1.26 25.80
CA ARG A 427 -9.52 -2.15 24.85
C ARG A 427 -10.05 -3.58 24.99
N GLY A 428 -9.65 -4.44 24.04
CA GLY A 428 -9.90 -5.87 24.09
C GLY A 428 -9.12 -6.61 25.20
N GLY A 429 -9.18 -7.94 25.16
CA GLY A 429 -8.59 -8.81 26.18
C GLY A 429 -7.06 -8.86 26.15
N SER A 430 -6.44 -8.68 24.98
CA SER A 430 -4.98 -8.67 24.85
C SER A 430 -4.35 -7.38 25.39
N ASP A 431 -3.23 -7.51 26.11
CA ASP A 431 -2.38 -6.38 26.47
C ASP A 431 -1.51 -6.01 25.26
N THR A 432 -1.70 -4.78 24.77
CA THR A 432 -1.03 -4.24 23.58
C THR A 432 -0.22 -2.99 23.91
N SER A 433 0.08 -2.74 25.18
CA SER A 433 0.80 -1.54 25.63
C SER A 433 2.16 -1.37 24.94
N GLY A 434 2.88 -2.47 24.70
CA GLY A 434 4.17 -2.49 24.00
C GLY A 434 4.11 -2.15 22.50
N GLU A 435 2.91 -2.04 21.93
CA GLU A 435 2.70 -1.71 20.51
C GLU A 435 2.54 -0.20 20.26
N LEU A 436 2.34 0.59 21.31
CA LEU A 436 1.92 1.98 21.20
C LEU A 436 3.06 2.97 20.91
N GLU A 437 4.23 2.79 21.53
CA GLU A 437 5.30 3.80 21.57
C GLU A 437 5.78 4.23 20.18
N ALA A 438 5.97 3.28 19.27
CA ALA A 438 6.43 3.55 17.90
C ALA A 438 5.31 3.99 16.95
N ALA A 439 4.05 3.68 17.30
CA ALA A 439 2.89 3.89 16.43
C ALA A 439 2.16 5.21 16.72
N LEU A 440 2.49 5.89 17.81
CA LEU A 440 1.88 7.15 18.21
C LEU A 440 2.92 8.28 18.23
N PRO A 441 2.51 9.52 17.89
CA PRO A 441 3.40 10.68 18.02
C PRO A 441 3.69 10.98 19.51
N ALA A 442 4.50 12.00 19.79
CA ALA A 442 4.91 12.39 21.14
C ALA A 442 3.76 13.03 21.99
N ILE A 443 2.68 12.29 22.20
CA ILE A 443 1.42 12.73 22.83
C ILE A 443 1.24 12.29 24.28
N TRP A 444 2.21 11.56 24.84
CA TRP A 444 2.11 10.91 26.16
C TRP A 444 2.02 11.89 27.33
N THR A 445 2.82 12.96 27.28
CA THR A 445 2.87 13.99 28.32
C THR A 445 2.93 15.38 27.68
N PRO A 446 2.43 16.42 28.36
CA PRO A 446 2.55 17.79 27.86
C PRO A 446 3.99 18.20 27.56
N ASP A 447 4.93 17.75 28.40
CA ASP A 447 6.37 18.02 28.26
C ASP A 447 6.96 17.38 27.02
N ALA A 448 6.64 16.11 26.75
CA ALA A 448 7.11 15.41 25.56
C ALA A 448 6.52 16.03 24.28
N THR A 449 5.24 16.41 24.32
CA THR A 449 4.57 17.10 23.21
C THR A 449 5.24 18.45 22.93
N ALA A 450 5.44 19.27 23.96
CA ALA A 450 6.06 20.58 23.82
C ALA A 450 7.52 20.49 23.34
N ALA A 451 8.27 19.49 23.81
CA ALA A 451 9.64 19.24 23.34
C ALA A 451 9.67 18.85 21.85
N ALA A 452 8.76 17.97 21.41
CA ALA A 452 8.67 17.57 20.01
C ALA A 452 8.21 18.72 19.10
N MET A 453 7.31 19.59 19.54
CA MET A 453 6.94 20.82 18.83
C MET A 453 8.15 21.74 18.67
N ALA A 454 8.89 22.00 19.76
CA ALA A 454 10.07 22.88 19.73
C ALA A 454 11.19 22.33 18.84
N ALA A 455 11.40 21.01 18.83
CA ALA A 455 12.36 20.36 17.94
C ALA A 455 12.01 20.57 16.47
N GLN A 456 10.72 20.58 16.14
CA GLN A 456 10.24 20.74 14.76
C GLN A 456 10.33 22.18 14.25
N THR A 457 10.08 23.17 15.10
CA THR A 457 10.11 24.59 14.67
C THR A 457 11.49 25.23 14.80
N GLY A 458 12.45 24.52 15.39
CA GLY A 458 13.87 24.89 15.38
C GLY A 458 14.25 26.06 16.27
N SER A 459 13.31 26.77 16.91
CA SER A 459 13.64 28.07 17.50
C SER A 459 12.77 28.60 18.66
N VAL A 460 11.97 27.78 19.35
CA VAL A 460 11.07 28.34 20.38
C VAL A 460 11.21 27.66 21.74
N ALA A 461 11.41 28.49 22.78
CA ALA A 461 11.44 28.05 24.18
C ALA A 461 10.21 27.19 24.48
N THR A 462 10.44 26.01 25.06
CA THR A 462 9.42 25.00 25.41
C THR A 462 8.17 25.61 26.08
N ASP A 463 8.33 26.75 26.77
CA ASP A 463 7.26 27.53 27.40
C ASP A 463 6.15 28.00 26.45
N GLN A 464 6.48 28.42 25.22
CA GLN A 464 5.45 28.85 24.26
C GLN A 464 4.68 27.65 23.69
N CYS A 465 5.38 26.53 23.43
CA CYS A 465 4.74 25.27 23.08
C CYS A 465 3.78 24.80 24.19
N ARG A 466 4.19 24.94 25.46
CA ARG A 466 3.35 24.65 26.63
C ARG A 466 2.14 25.58 26.71
N ALA A 467 2.31 26.87 26.42
CA ALA A 467 1.22 27.85 26.44
C ALA A 467 0.16 27.52 25.38
N LEU A 468 0.58 27.24 24.14
CA LEU A 468 -0.31 26.79 23.07
C LEU A 468 -1.04 25.50 23.45
N LEU A 469 -0.32 24.50 23.98
CA LEU A 469 -0.92 23.25 24.41
C LEU A 469 -1.96 23.45 25.54
N ALA A 470 -1.69 24.37 26.47
CA ALA A 470 -2.65 24.70 27.52
C ALA A 470 -3.89 25.40 26.96
N ALA A 471 -3.75 26.27 25.96
CA ALA A 471 -4.87 26.89 25.26
C ALA A 471 -5.70 25.86 24.46
N ALA A 472 -5.02 24.93 23.76
CA ALA A 472 -5.64 23.83 23.03
C ALA A 472 -6.46 22.92 23.95
N THR A 473 -5.92 22.59 25.12
CA THR A 473 -6.64 21.78 26.12
C THR A 473 -7.92 22.45 26.62
N ARG A 474 -7.99 23.78 26.58
CA ARG A 474 -9.19 24.56 26.94
C ARG A 474 -10.13 24.84 25.77
N GLY A 475 -9.77 24.46 24.54
CA GLY A 475 -10.52 24.80 23.32
C GLY A 475 -10.58 26.31 23.08
N SER A 476 -9.52 27.03 23.44
CA SER A 476 -9.48 28.50 23.41
C SER A 476 -8.32 29.03 22.57
N VAL A 477 -7.88 28.29 21.55
CA VAL A 477 -6.72 28.69 20.74
C VAL A 477 -7.10 29.84 19.81
N SER A 478 -6.26 30.86 19.79
CA SER A 478 -6.34 31.98 18.86
C SER A 478 -5.16 31.97 17.88
N PHE A 479 -5.27 32.75 16.82
CA PHE A 479 -4.17 32.98 15.88
C PHE A 479 -2.92 33.52 16.60
N ASP A 480 -3.11 34.41 17.58
CA ASP A 480 -2.04 35.02 18.37
C ASP A 480 -1.32 34.02 19.28
N ASP A 481 -1.95 32.88 19.62
CA ASP A 481 -1.30 31.80 20.37
C ASP A 481 -0.38 30.95 19.48
N VAL A 482 -0.62 30.92 18.17
CA VAL A 482 0.12 30.09 17.20
C VAL A 482 1.33 30.84 16.64
N SER A 483 1.18 32.13 16.33
CA SER A 483 2.24 32.96 15.72
C SER A 483 3.59 32.90 16.46
N PRO A 484 3.67 32.94 17.81
CA PRO A 484 4.95 32.87 18.53
C PRO A 484 5.75 31.60 18.26
N LEU A 485 5.08 30.49 17.92
CA LEU A 485 5.72 29.19 17.67
C LEU A 485 6.70 29.21 16.48
N PHE A 486 6.55 30.18 15.58
CA PHE A 486 7.29 30.29 14.33
C PHE A 486 8.12 31.58 14.22
N ALA A 487 8.34 32.29 15.33
CA ALA A 487 8.95 33.62 15.33
C ALA A 487 10.33 33.69 14.62
N ASP A 488 11.13 32.63 14.65
CA ASP A 488 12.42 32.56 13.94
C ASP A 488 12.41 31.62 12.72
N LEU A 489 11.23 31.27 12.21
CA LEU A 489 11.06 30.52 10.97
C LEU A 489 10.28 31.36 9.94
N PRO A 490 10.95 32.22 9.16
CA PRO A 490 10.29 33.16 8.24
C PRO A 490 9.47 32.50 7.12
N GLU A 491 9.84 31.27 6.75
CA GLU A 491 9.17 30.46 5.73
C GLU A 491 7.98 29.66 6.30
N ALA A 492 7.62 29.86 7.58
CA ALA A 492 6.55 29.12 8.21
C ALA A 492 5.16 29.45 7.63
N GLU A 493 4.34 28.42 7.48
CA GLU A 493 2.99 28.47 6.96
C GLU A 493 1.97 28.56 8.10
N LEU A 494 1.82 29.75 8.69
CA LEU A 494 0.98 29.97 9.87
C LEU A 494 -0.49 29.61 9.64
N ASP A 495 -1.04 29.92 8.47
CA ASP A 495 -2.43 29.57 8.12
C ASP A 495 -2.63 28.05 8.07
N VAL A 496 -1.63 27.30 7.61
CA VAL A 496 -1.66 25.83 7.60
C VAL A 496 -1.65 25.29 9.03
N ALA A 497 -0.82 25.86 9.91
CA ALA A 497 -0.80 25.48 11.34
C ALA A 497 -2.16 25.73 12.02
N VAL A 498 -2.76 26.91 11.80
CA VAL A 498 -4.07 27.27 12.34
C VAL A 498 -5.17 26.36 11.79
N ASN A 499 -5.10 25.98 10.51
CA ASN A 499 -6.04 25.05 9.91
C ASN A 499 -6.03 23.68 10.61
N GLN A 500 -4.87 23.15 11.01
CA GLN A 500 -4.79 21.88 11.76
C GLN A 500 -5.56 21.95 13.10
N LEU A 501 -5.46 23.08 13.81
CA LEU A 501 -6.17 23.32 15.07
C LEU A 501 -7.67 23.56 14.85
N SER A 502 -8.03 24.21 13.74
CA SER A 502 -9.42 24.42 13.32
C SER A 502 -10.12 23.10 13.03
N LEU A 503 -9.49 22.22 12.26
CA LEU A 503 -10.03 20.90 11.92
C LEU A 503 -10.24 20.02 13.17
N ALA A 504 -9.43 20.22 14.21
CA ALA A 504 -9.58 19.57 15.50
C ALA A 504 -10.66 20.22 16.40
N GLY A 505 -11.25 21.35 15.99
CA GLY A 505 -12.26 22.08 16.75
C GLY A 505 -11.72 22.80 17.99
N LEU A 506 -10.45 23.22 17.98
CA LEU A 506 -9.75 23.78 19.15
C LEU A 506 -9.63 25.31 19.14
N LEU A 507 -10.04 25.96 18.05
CA LEU A 507 -10.06 27.42 17.96
C LEU A 507 -11.17 28.02 18.83
N ALA A 508 -10.91 29.18 19.41
CA ALA A 508 -11.94 29.99 20.05
C ALA A 508 -12.99 30.41 19.00
N GLY A 509 -14.27 30.18 19.32
CA GLY A 509 -15.41 30.54 18.48
C GLY A 509 -15.83 32.00 18.56
#